data_AF-A0A370DYC1-F1
#
_entry.id   AF-A0A370DYC1-F1
#
_cell.length_a   1.000
_cell.length_b   1.000
_cell.length_c   1.000
_cell.angle_alpha   90.00
_cell.angle_beta   90.00
_cell.angle_gamma   90.00
#
_symmetry.space_group_name_H-M   'P 1'
#
loop_
_entity.id
_entity.type
_entity.pdbx_description
1 polymer ?
#
loop_
_entity_poly.entity_id
_entity_poly.type
_entity_poly.pdbx_seq_one_letter_code
_entity_poly.pdbx_strand_id
1 'polypeptide(L)'
;MKQLLLLTLVLINGCALNPLKKEEQPKPIPIDDSLASAQTLAQEGRLGEAVALLETAILQENDNTTLQVTLDKLQQQKSALRRELQDRLLIAEVHGMQRELPLMEKLSLSESGDGYLRSRLMDKKARLQRSHKELSDCGWRYAKTDRELAITCLNLSQSIHNDVTNLRLLTQLQEKEQLSNETHKQEARLAREMAWTTRNQQRIAQAKSFLKQNILLEARYLIRLVLKEDPKNSEAKKLLSQLEAKLKGHVDTLLEAGDRLYRDDEIEGAKAAWHAALTLDPSDERAIEKIKRAQKVLDNLESLKKPE
;
A
#
# COMPACT_ATOMS: atom_id res chain seq x y z
N MET A 1 43.62 -74.01 -49.48
CA MET A 1 42.26 -74.58 -49.32
C MET A 1 41.28 -73.44 -49.12
N LYS A 2 40.23 -73.42 -49.94
CA LYS A 2 39.15 -72.42 -50.00
C LYS A 2 38.11 -72.67 -48.90
N GLN A 3 37.59 -71.59 -48.30
CA GLN A 3 36.25 -71.43 -47.70
C GLN A 3 36.10 -69.91 -47.51
N LEU A 4 35.47 -69.12 -48.40
CA LEU A 4 34.08 -69.03 -48.87
C LEU A 4 33.06 -68.60 -47.78
N LEU A 5 32.76 -67.29 -47.81
CA LEU A 5 31.47 -66.61 -47.61
C LEU A 5 30.63 -66.88 -46.35
N LEU A 6 30.37 -65.82 -45.57
CA LEU A 6 29.07 -65.13 -45.66
C LEU A 6 29.14 -63.70 -45.09
N LEU A 7 28.80 -62.76 -45.95
CA LEU A 7 28.69 -61.32 -45.77
C LEU A 7 27.27 -61.01 -45.26
N THR A 8 27.12 -60.29 -44.14
CA THR A 8 25.86 -59.60 -43.80
C THR A 8 26.10 -58.09 -43.90
N LEU A 9 25.65 -57.52 -45.02
CA LEU A 9 25.50 -56.09 -45.23
C LEU A 9 24.37 -55.57 -44.32
N VAL A 10 24.69 -54.66 -43.40
CA VAL A 10 23.68 -53.74 -42.82
C VAL A 10 23.86 -52.41 -43.53
N LEU A 11 22.90 -52.09 -44.42
CA LEU A 11 22.77 -50.79 -45.06
C LEU A 11 22.22 -49.80 -44.04
N ILE A 12 23.09 -48.96 -43.48
CA ILE A 12 22.68 -47.74 -42.78
C ILE A 12 22.49 -46.69 -43.87
N ASN A 13 21.24 -46.33 -44.12
CA ASN A 13 20.88 -45.20 -44.98
C ASN A 13 21.56 -43.94 -44.42
N GLY A 14 22.40 -43.33 -45.25
CA GLY A 14 23.06 -42.06 -44.96
C GLY A 14 22.04 -40.94 -44.84
N CYS A 15 21.93 -40.38 -43.64
CA CYS A 15 21.44 -39.02 -43.46
C CYS A 15 22.46 -38.08 -44.11
N ALA A 16 22.04 -37.36 -45.14
CA ALA A 16 22.81 -36.26 -45.71
C ALA A 16 23.04 -35.21 -44.61
N LEU A 17 24.29 -35.07 -44.17
CA LEU A 17 24.74 -33.96 -43.35
C LEU A 17 24.58 -32.67 -44.16
N ASN A 18 23.59 -31.88 -43.76
CA ASN A 18 23.40 -30.52 -44.24
C ASN A 18 24.68 -29.72 -43.86
N PRO A 19 25.37 -29.05 -44.80
CA PRO A 19 26.54 -28.26 -44.44
C PRO A 19 26.10 -27.13 -43.52
N LEU A 20 26.63 -27.12 -42.29
CA LEU A 20 26.47 -26.05 -41.31
C LEU A 20 26.80 -24.72 -42.00
N LYS A 21 25.75 -23.90 -42.18
CA LYS A 21 25.89 -22.51 -42.58
C LYS A 21 26.85 -21.88 -41.58
N LYS A 22 27.99 -21.40 -42.06
CA LYS A 22 28.98 -20.65 -41.27
C LYS A 22 28.20 -19.52 -40.59
N GLU A 23 27.94 -19.63 -39.29
CA GLU A 23 27.43 -18.52 -38.51
C GLU A 23 28.47 -17.42 -38.60
N GLU A 24 28.11 -16.36 -39.32
CA GLU A 24 28.85 -15.10 -39.32
C GLU A 24 28.98 -14.68 -37.86
N GLN A 25 30.21 -14.62 -37.35
CA GLN A 25 30.45 -14.14 -36.00
C GLN A 25 29.78 -12.77 -35.88
N PRO A 26 28.87 -12.56 -34.89
CA PRO A 26 28.22 -11.29 -34.72
C PRO A 26 29.29 -10.22 -34.60
N LYS A 27 29.15 -9.12 -35.35
CA LYS A 27 30.09 -8.00 -35.31
C LYS A 27 30.33 -7.61 -33.85
N PRO A 28 31.59 -7.37 -33.43
CA PRO A 28 31.90 -6.96 -32.06
C PRO A 28 31.00 -5.78 -31.67
N ILE A 29 30.26 -5.93 -30.58
CA ILE A 29 29.45 -4.84 -30.04
C ILE A 29 30.44 -3.80 -29.51
N PRO A 30 30.29 -2.51 -29.84
CA PRO A 30 31.12 -1.46 -29.26
C PRO A 30 31.13 -1.51 -27.72
N ILE A 31 32.23 -1.09 -27.12
CA ILE A 31 32.45 -1.23 -25.68
C ILE A 31 31.48 -0.36 -24.87
N ASP A 32 31.22 0.87 -25.34
CA ASP A 32 30.22 1.75 -24.75
C ASP A 32 28.81 1.15 -24.81
N ASP A 33 28.48 0.49 -25.92
CA ASP A 33 27.20 -0.22 -26.10
C ASP A 33 27.12 -1.44 -25.17
N SER A 34 28.24 -2.12 -24.90
CA SER A 34 28.32 -3.25 -23.98
C SER A 34 28.08 -2.83 -22.53
N LEU A 35 28.65 -1.69 -22.11
CA LEU A 35 28.40 -1.11 -20.79
C LEU A 35 26.94 -0.70 -20.61
N ALA A 36 26.38 0.04 -21.55
CA ALA A 36 24.99 0.48 -21.50
C ALA A 36 24.03 -0.72 -21.49
N SER A 37 24.24 -1.69 -22.38
CA SER A 37 23.42 -2.90 -22.46
C SER A 37 23.50 -3.76 -21.20
N ALA A 38 24.70 -3.92 -20.61
CA ALA A 38 24.85 -4.62 -19.34
C ALA A 38 24.13 -3.92 -18.20
N GLN A 39 24.13 -2.58 -18.16
CA GLN A 39 23.37 -1.82 -17.17
C GLN A 39 21.86 -1.99 -17.35
N THR A 40 21.35 -1.96 -18.58
CA THR A 40 19.93 -2.23 -18.87
C THR A 40 19.55 -3.65 -18.43
N LEU A 41 20.33 -4.66 -18.81
CA LEU A 41 20.11 -6.04 -18.37
C LEU A 41 20.12 -6.16 -16.83
N ALA A 42 21.02 -5.46 -16.14
CA ALA A 42 21.07 -5.44 -14.68
C ALA A 42 19.82 -4.77 -14.07
N GLN A 43 19.33 -3.67 -14.64
CA GLN A 43 18.09 -3.00 -14.21
C GLN A 43 16.85 -3.88 -14.41
N GLU A 44 16.85 -4.71 -15.45
CA GLU A 44 15.82 -5.73 -15.71
C GLU A 44 15.93 -6.96 -14.77
N GLY A 45 16.94 -7.01 -13.89
CA GLY A 45 17.20 -8.15 -13.02
C GLY A 45 17.93 -9.32 -13.69
N ARG A 46 18.33 -9.17 -14.96
CA ARG A 46 19.04 -10.19 -15.77
C ARG A 46 20.55 -10.13 -15.54
N LEU A 47 20.95 -10.16 -14.26
CA LEU A 47 22.35 -10.04 -13.84
C LEU A 47 23.27 -11.13 -14.42
N GLY A 48 22.75 -12.32 -14.70
CA GLY A 48 23.52 -13.39 -15.35
C GLY A 48 23.97 -13.02 -16.76
N GLU A 49 23.07 -12.43 -17.54
CA GLU A 49 23.32 -12.00 -18.91
C GLU A 49 24.18 -10.74 -18.95
N ALA A 50 23.93 -9.80 -18.04
CA ALA A 50 24.75 -8.60 -17.89
C ALA A 50 26.23 -8.93 -17.60
N VAL A 51 26.48 -9.89 -16.69
CA VAL A 51 27.84 -10.38 -16.37
C VAL A 51 28.47 -11.07 -17.58
N ALA A 52 27.74 -11.96 -18.25
CA ALA A 52 28.26 -12.68 -19.42
C ALA A 52 28.64 -11.71 -20.56
N LEU A 53 27.82 -10.67 -20.79
CA LEU A 53 28.10 -9.64 -21.78
C LEU A 53 29.42 -8.90 -21.47
N LEU A 54 29.63 -8.48 -20.22
CA LEU A 54 30.86 -7.79 -19.85
C LEU A 54 32.09 -8.71 -19.85
N GLU A 55 31.94 -9.98 -19.46
CA GLU A 55 33.00 -10.99 -19.60
C GLU A 55 33.44 -11.13 -21.06
N THR A 56 32.49 -11.15 -22.01
CA THR A 56 32.82 -11.17 -23.44
C THR A 56 33.46 -9.88 -23.94
N ALA A 57 33.05 -8.72 -23.44
CA ALA A 57 33.63 -7.43 -23.83
C ALA A 57 35.08 -7.28 -23.33
N ILE A 58 35.39 -7.77 -22.12
CA ILE A 58 36.76 -7.73 -21.56
C ILE A 58 37.72 -8.61 -22.36
N LEU A 59 37.26 -9.72 -22.94
CA LEU A 59 38.09 -10.55 -23.83
C LEU A 59 38.52 -9.80 -25.11
N GLN A 60 37.79 -8.74 -25.50
CA GLN A 60 38.10 -7.92 -26.68
C GLN A 60 39.02 -6.74 -26.32
N GLU A 61 38.93 -6.20 -25.10
CA GLU A 61 39.78 -5.10 -24.63
C GLU A 61 40.14 -5.28 -23.14
N ASN A 62 41.22 -6.03 -22.90
CA ASN A 62 41.59 -6.53 -21.57
C ASN A 62 41.95 -5.43 -20.55
N ASP A 63 42.36 -4.24 -21.01
CA ASP A 63 42.87 -3.17 -20.14
C ASP A 63 41.81 -2.09 -19.79
N ASN A 64 40.54 -2.34 -20.12
CA ASN A 64 39.47 -1.39 -19.83
C ASN A 64 39.04 -1.46 -18.35
N THR A 65 39.59 -0.54 -17.54
CA THR A 65 39.31 -0.44 -16.11
C THR A 65 37.83 -0.22 -15.79
N THR A 66 37.07 0.45 -16.67
CA THR A 66 35.64 0.70 -16.46
C THR A 66 34.82 -0.57 -16.64
N LEU A 67 35.15 -1.39 -17.64
CA LEU A 67 34.55 -2.72 -17.82
C LEU A 67 34.84 -3.62 -16.62
N GLN A 68 36.09 -3.67 -16.15
CA GLN A 68 36.48 -4.49 -15.00
C GLN A 68 35.73 -4.10 -13.71
N VAL A 69 35.70 -2.81 -13.37
CA VAL A 69 34.98 -2.30 -12.18
C VAL A 69 33.48 -2.59 -12.27
N THR A 70 32.89 -2.42 -13.46
CA THR A 70 31.46 -2.69 -13.65
C THR A 70 31.17 -4.19 -13.55
N LEU A 71 32.01 -5.05 -14.13
CA LEU A 71 31.90 -6.50 -14.03
C LEU A 71 31.97 -6.95 -12.57
N ASP A 72 32.97 -6.49 -11.81
CA ASP A 72 33.14 -6.84 -10.39
C ASP A 72 31.89 -6.48 -9.58
N LYS A 73 31.33 -5.28 -9.82
CA LYS A 73 30.09 -4.83 -9.17
C LYS A 73 28.91 -5.75 -9.51
N LEU A 74 28.73 -6.09 -10.80
CA LEU A 74 27.62 -6.96 -11.22
C LEU A 74 27.79 -8.40 -10.72
N GLN A 75 29.02 -8.91 -10.67
CA GLN A 75 29.31 -10.23 -10.08
C GLN A 75 28.99 -10.26 -8.59
N GLN A 76 29.35 -9.20 -7.84
CA GLN A 76 28.96 -9.05 -6.44
C GLN A 76 27.43 -9.04 -6.28
N GLN A 77 26.72 -8.23 -7.06
CA GLN A 77 25.25 -8.18 -7.06
C GLN A 77 24.61 -9.54 -7.38
N LYS A 78 25.09 -10.23 -8.43
CA LYS A 78 24.63 -11.56 -8.83
C LYS A 78 24.84 -12.57 -7.70
N SER A 79 26.00 -12.53 -7.04
CA SER A 79 26.31 -13.43 -5.93
C SER A 79 25.43 -13.19 -4.69
N ALA A 80 25.13 -11.92 -4.41
CA ALA A 80 24.26 -11.52 -3.31
C ALA A 80 22.82 -11.96 -3.58
N LEU A 81 22.29 -11.69 -4.78
CA LEU A 81 20.95 -12.11 -5.19
C LEU A 81 20.81 -13.63 -5.16
N ARG A 82 21.78 -14.37 -5.72
CA ARG A 82 21.78 -15.84 -5.69
C ARG A 82 21.66 -16.35 -4.25
N ARG A 83 22.43 -15.79 -3.33
CA ARG A 83 22.44 -16.19 -1.93
C ARG A 83 21.08 -15.93 -1.28
N GLU A 84 20.53 -14.74 -1.47
CA GLU A 84 19.20 -14.39 -0.95
C GLU A 84 18.12 -15.35 -1.45
N LEU A 85 18.11 -15.68 -2.74
CA LEU A 85 17.17 -16.63 -3.30
C LEU A 85 17.35 -18.04 -2.73
N GLN A 86 18.60 -18.46 -2.47
CA GLN A 86 18.88 -19.73 -1.81
C GLN A 86 18.36 -19.76 -0.37
N ASP A 87 18.52 -18.67 0.39
CA ASP A 87 18.00 -18.56 1.76
C ASP A 87 16.47 -18.55 1.78
N ARG A 88 15.82 -17.85 0.84
CA ARG A 88 14.36 -17.86 0.69
C ARG A 88 13.84 -19.25 0.31
N LEU A 89 14.58 -19.98 -0.53
CA LEU A 89 14.24 -21.36 -0.85
C LEU A 89 14.35 -22.26 0.38
N LEU A 90 15.42 -22.12 1.17
CA LEU A 90 15.60 -22.84 2.44
C LEU A 90 14.43 -22.60 3.41
N ILE A 91 13.99 -21.35 3.57
CA ILE A 91 12.81 -20.98 4.37
C ILE A 91 11.57 -21.74 3.88
N ALA A 92 11.31 -21.73 2.58
CA ALA A 92 10.15 -22.40 1.99
C ALA A 92 10.22 -23.93 2.18
N GLU A 93 11.40 -24.53 2.01
CA GLU A 93 11.64 -25.95 2.22
C GLU A 93 11.39 -26.35 3.69
N VAL A 94 11.91 -25.58 4.65
CA VAL A 94 11.75 -25.85 6.08
C VAL A 94 10.28 -25.77 6.48
N HIS A 95 9.57 -24.74 6.04
CA HIS A 95 8.13 -24.65 6.23
C HIS A 95 7.37 -25.84 5.63
N GLY A 96 7.77 -26.30 4.44
CA GLY A 96 7.24 -27.51 3.83
C GLY A 96 7.47 -28.74 4.71
N MET A 97 8.70 -28.95 5.18
CA MET A 97 9.05 -30.06 6.06
C MET A 97 8.26 -30.04 7.37
N GLN A 98 8.11 -28.88 8.02
CA GLN A 98 7.34 -28.75 9.26
C GLN A 98 5.87 -29.13 9.10
N ARG A 99 5.27 -28.87 7.93
CA ARG A 99 3.88 -29.27 7.62
C ARG A 99 3.75 -30.74 7.26
N GLU A 100 4.72 -31.28 6.52
CA GLU A 100 4.67 -32.65 6.02
C GLU A 100 5.00 -33.69 7.09
N LEU A 101 5.97 -33.41 7.97
CA LEU A 101 6.44 -34.38 8.96
C LEU A 101 5.32 -34.98 9.83
N PRO A 102 4.39 -34.19 10.41
CA PRO A 102 3.29 -34.75 11.20
C PRO A 102 2.36 -35.67 10.40
N LEU A 103 2.19 -35.42 9.09
CA LEU A 103 1.37 -36.27 8.22
C LEU A 103 2.09 -37.58 7.91
N MET A 104 3.39 -37.50 7.61
CA MET A 104 4.23 -38.68 7.36
C MET A 104 4.36 -39.56 8.60
N GLU A 105 4.43 -38.97 9.80
CA GLU A 105 4.42 -39.70 11.07
C GLU A 105 3.12 -40.48 11.25
N LYS A 106 1.97 -39.85 11.04
CA LYS A 106 0.66 -40.52 11.12
C LYS A 106 0.55 -41.66 10.12
N LEU A 107 0.97 -41.45 8.87
CA LEU A 107 0.95 -42.47 7.83
C LEU A 107 1.87 -43.65 8.17
N SER A 108 3.07 -43.38 8.70
CA SER A 108 4.01 -44.42 9.12
C SER A 108 3.50 -45.25 10.29
N LEU A 109 2.61 -44.71 11.13
CA LEU A 109 1.98 -45.43 12.22
C LEU A 109 0.84 -46.35 11.73
N SER A 110 0.08 -45.93 10.71
CA SER A 110 -0.97 -46.77 10.12
C SER A 110 -0.43 -47.88 9.21
N GLU A 111 0.73 -47.65 8.56
CA GLU A 111 1.35 -48.58 7.62
C GLU A 111 2.68 -49.12 8.18
N SER A 112 2.60 -49.83 9.30
CA SER A 112 3.77 -50.33 10.07
C SER A 112 4.68 -51.33 9.33
N GLY A 113 4.35 -51.69 8.09
CA GLY A 113 5.14 -52.54 7.18
C GLY A 113 5.97 -51.78 6.13
N ASP A 114 5.72 -50.49 5.91
CA ASP A 114 6.42 -49.74 4.85
C ASP A 114 7.80 -49.25 5.34
N GLY A 115 8.87 -49.90 4.87
CA GLY A 115 10.25 -49.51 5.16
C GLY A 115 10.72 -48.28 4.38
N TYR A 116 10.18 -48.05 3.18
CA TYR A 116 10.51 -46.90 2.34
C TYR A 116 9.97 -45.61 2.95
N LEU A 117 8.72 -45.62 3.41
CA LEU A 117 8.11 -44.49 4.12
C LEU A 117 8.90 -44.13 5.38
N ARG A 118 9.32 -45.13 6.16
CA ARG A 118 10.16 -44.92 7.36
C ARG A 118 11.51 -44.31 7.03
N SER A 119 12.19 -44.78 5.97
CA SER A 119 13.45 -44.18 5.52
C SER A 119 13.27 -42.71 5.14
N ARG A 120 12.26 -42.40 4.31
CA ARG A 120 11.98 -41.02 3.89
C ARG A 120 11.63 -40.09 5.04
N LEU A 121 10.88 -40.58 6.02
CA LEU A 121 10.55 -39.84 7.24
C LEU A 121 11.83 -39.48 8.01
N MET A 122 12.73 -40.45 8.21
CA MET A 122 14.00 -40.22 8.89
C MET A 122 14.90 -39.26 8.13
N ASP A 123 15.01 -39.40 6.80
CA ASP A 123 15.80 -38.50 5.95
C ASP A 123 15.28 -37.06 6.03
N LYS A 124 13.95 -36.88 5.98
CA LYS A 124 13.34 -35.55 6.09
C LYS A 124 13.52 -34.95 7.49
N LYS A 125 13.42 -35.74 8.56
CA LYS A 125 13.74 -35.29 9.92
C LYS A 125 15.20 -34.86 10.05
N ALA A 126 16.13 -35.65 9.53
CA ALA A 126 17.55 -35.33 9.55
C ALA A 126 17.87 -34.08 8.72
N ARG A 127 17.19 -33.88 7.57
CA ARG A 127 17.31 -32.65 6.79
C ARG A 127 16.82 -31.43 7.56
N LEU A 128 15.63 -31.50 8.18
CA LEU A 128 15.10 -30.41 9.00
C LEU A 128 16.07 -30.03 10.14
N GLN A 129 16.64 -31.02 10.83
CA GLN A 129 17.61 -30.78 11.90
C GLN A 129 18.89 -30.09 11.38
N ARG A 130 19.40 -30.48 10.21
CA ARG A 130 20.58 -29.84 9.60
C ARG A 130 20.31 -28.40 9.15
N SER A 131 19.08 -28.08 8.75
CA SER A 131 18.69 -26.73 8.34
C SER A 131 18.83 -25.68 9.46
N HIS A 132 18.90 -26.08 10.73
CA HIS A 132 19.14 -25.16 11.85
C HIS A 132 20.34 -24.23 11.62
N LYS A 133 21.49 -24.81 11.24
CA LYS A 133 22.72 -24.02 11.06
C LYS A 133 22.59 -23.04 9.90
N GLU A 134 22.04 -23.49 8.78
CA GLU A 134 21.87 -22.68 7.58
C GLU A 134 20.91 -21.50 7.82
N LEU A 135 19.83 -21.74 8.58
CA LEU A 135 18.89 -20.70 9.02
C LEU A 135 19.52 -19.73 10.01
N SER A 136 20.35 -20.23 10.94
CA SER A 136 21.15 -19.36 11.83
C SER A 136 22.01 -18.43 11.00
N ASP A 137 22.80 -18.98 10.06
CA ASP A 137 23.71 -18.21 9.21
C ASP A 137 22.96 -17.19 8.33
N CYS A 138 21.76 -17.54 7.83
CA CYS A 138 20.86 -16.60 7.16
C CYS A 138 20.48 -15.44 8.09
N GLY A 139 20.02 -15.75 9.32
CA GLY A 139 19.63 -14.75 10.32
C GLY A 139 20.72 -13.72 10.61
N TRP A 140 21.94 -14.20 10.87
CA TRP A 140 23.10 -13.35 11.16
C TRP A 140 23.52 -12.50 9.96
N ARG A 141 23.46 -13.05 8.76
CA ARG A 141 23.83 -12.37 7.52
C ARG A 141 22.95 -11.16 7.22
N TYR A 142 21.64 -11.32 7.40
CA TYR A 142 20.67 -10.29 7.06
C TYR A 142 20.36 -9.33 8.21
N ALA A 143 20.87 -9.57 9.42
CA ALA A 143 20.58 -8.78 10.63
C ALA A 143 20.74 -7.25 10.45
N LYS A 144 21.61 -6.80 9.53
CA LYS A 144 21.84 -5.38 9.23
C LYS A 144 21.16 -4.88 7.95
N THR A 145 20.96 -5.74 6.97
CA THR A 145 20.56 -5.34 5.61
C THR A 145 19.09 -5.66 5.30
N ASP A 146 18.57 -6.74 5.86
CA ASP A 146 17.17 -7.16 5.73
C ASP A 146 16.70 -7.76 7.07
N ARG A 147 16.19 -6.89 7.92
CA ARG A 147 15.78 -7.24 9.29
C ARG A 147 14.63 -8.26 9.30
N GLU A 148 13.72 -8.19 8.33
CA GLU A 148 12.56 -9.08 8.26
C GLU A 148 12.98 -10.50 7.89
N LEU A 149 13.83 -10.63 6.85
CA LEU A 149 14.39 -11.92 6.47
C LEU A 149 15.24 -12.51 7.60
N ALA A 150 16.02 -11.68 8.29
CA ALA A 150 16.79 -12.10 9.46
C ALA A 150 15.92 -12.68 10.57
N ILE A 151 14.86 -11.96 10.97
CA ILE A 151 13.90 -12.42 11.99
C ILE A 151 13.24 -13.74 11.57
N THR A 152 12.83 -13.86 10.30
CA THR A 152 12.21 -15.07 9.75
C THR A 152 13.15 -16.27 9.87
N CYS A 153 14.39 -16.12 9.42
CA CYS A 153 15.41 -17.16 9.50
C CYS A 153 15.70 -17.56 10.96
N LEU A 154 15.86 -16.59 11.87
CA LEU A 154 16.12 -16.88 13.29
C LEU A 154 14.93 -17.59 13.96
N ASN A 155 13.69 -17.17 13.69
CA ASN A 155 12.50 -17.84 14.23
C ASN A 155 12.42 -19.30 13.78
N LEU A 156 12.65 -19.56 12.49
CA LEU A 156 12.67 -20.92 11.96
C LEU A 156 13.79 -21.73 12.58
N SER A 157 14.99 -21.15 12.71
CA SER A 157 16.11 -21.80 13.40
C SER A 157 15.71 -22.21 14.81
N GLN A 158 15.14 -21.29 15.60
CA GLN A 158 14.71 -21.55 16.97
C GLN A 158 13.61 -22.61 17.09
N SER A 159 12.72 -22.70 16.10
CA SER A 159 11.69 -23.73 16.08
C SER A 159 12.23 -25.15 15.87
N ILE A 160 13.45 -25.27 15.34
CA ILE A 160 14.14 -26.55 15.12
C ILE A 160 15.02 -26.90 16.33
N HIS A 161 15.83 -25.94 16.79
CA HIS A 161 16.73 -26.11 17.92
C HIS A 161 16.89 -24.78 18.67
N ASN A 162 16.80 -24.84 20.00
CA ASN A 162 16.92 -23.66 20.84
C ASN A 162 18.39 -23.24 20.98
N ASP A 163 18.74 -22.09 20.40
CA ASP A 163 20.08 -21.50 20.45
C ASP A 163 20.03 -20.13 21.15
N VAL A 164 20.73 -19.99 22.27
CA VAL A 164 20.72 -18.75 23.07
C VAL A 164 21.28 -17.54 22.29
N THR A 165 22.24 -17.75 21.39
CA THR A 165 22.84 -16.67 20.60
C THR A 165 21.86 -16.14 19.55
N ASN A 166 21.17 -17.04 18.85
CA ASN A 166 20.11 -16.69 17.91
C ASN A 166 18.94 -15.99 18.63
N LEU A 167 18.60 -16.43 19.85
CA LEU A 167 17.50 -15.88 20.62
C LEU A 167 17.81 -14.43 21.00
N ARG A 168 19.02 -14.18 21.48
CA ARG A 168 19.49 -12.82 21.80
C ARG A 168 19.43 -11.90 20.59
N LEU A 169 19.92 -12.35 19.44
CA LEU A 169 19.86 -11.55 18.22
C LEU A 169 18.41 -11.27 17.80
N LEU A 170 17.55 -12.30 17.81
CA LEU A 170 16.13 -12.18 17.49
C LEU A 170 15.45 -11.13 18.38
N THR A 171 15.65 -11.19 19.70
CA THR A 171 15.12 -10.20 20.64
C THR A 171 15.60 -8.79 20.32
N GLN A 172 16.90 -8.60 20.06
CA GLN A 172 17.45 -7.28 19.69
C GLN A 172 16.84 -6.73 18.39
N LEU A 173 16.59 -7.58 17.40
CA LEU A 173 15.97 -7.16 16.14
C LEU A 173 14.49 -6.78 16.34
N GLN A 174 13.78 -7.49 17.21
CA GLN A 174 12.37 -7.22 17.54
C GLN A 174 12.19 -5.96 18.41
N GLU A 175 13.05 -5.73 19.38
CA GLU A 175 13.00 -4.50 20.21
C GLU A 175 13.21 -3.25 19.36
N LYS A 176 14.16 -3.28 18.42
CA LYS A 176 14.39 -2.18 17.47
C LYS A 176 13.18 -1.90 16.59
N GLU A 177 12.48 -2.96 16.16
CA GLU A 177 11.24 -2.82 15.40
C GLU A 177 10.14 -2.15 16.20
N GLN A 178 9.94 -2.62 17.44
CA GLN A 178 8.92 -2.08 18.32
C GLN A 178 9.18 -0.60 18.59
N LEU A 179 10.43 -0.24 18.90
CA LEU A 179 10.83 1.15 19.09
C LEU A 179 10.55 2.00 17.84
N SER A 180 10.95 1.54 16.65
CA SER A 180 10.70 2.25 15.39
C SER A 180 9.20 2.41 15.09
N ASN A 181 8.41 1.38 15.39
CA ASN A 181 6.96 1.42 15.19
C ASN A 181 6.28 2.37 16.18
N GLU A 182 6.76 2.43 17.42
CA GLU A 182 6.29 3.37 18.42
C GLU A 182 6.63 4.80 18.05
N THR A 183 7.85 5.09 17.61
CA THR A 183 8.25 6.43 17.16
C THR A 183 7.37 6.90 16.00
N HIS A 184 7.17 6.05 14.98
CA HIS A 184 6.28 6.39 13.86
C HIS A 184 4.83 6.61 14.28
N LYS A 185 4.31 5.82 15.23
CA LYS A 185 2.97 6.04 15.77
C LYS A 185 2.85 7.38 16.49
N GLN A 186 3.86 7.77 17.27
CA GLN A 186 3.88 9.06 17.96
C GLN A 186 3.98 10.23 16.98
N GLU A 187 4.88 10.15 16.00
CA GLU A 187 5.01 11.15 14.93
C GLU A 187 3.70 11.32 14.15
N ALA A 188 3.06 10.21 13.77
CA ALA A 188 1.77 10.24 13.08
C ALA A 188 0.66 10.86 13.94
N ARG A 189 0.67 10.63 15.25
CA ARG A 189 -0.28 11.26 16.18
C ARG A 189 -0.06 12.76 16.25
N LEU A 190 1.19 13.21 16.45
CA LEU A 190 1.53 14.63 16.51
C LEU A 190 1.21 15.34 15.19
N ALA A 191 1.51 14.71 14.06
CA ALA A 191 1.17 15.24 12.74
C ALA A 191 -0.34 15.42 12.55
N ARG A 192 -1.14 14.46 13.00
CA ARG A 192 -2.62 14.57 12.96
C ARG A 192 -3.14 15.69 13.85
N GLU A 193 -2.60 15.82 15.06
CA GLU A 193 -2.98 16.88 16.00
C GLU A 193 -2.64 18.27 15.47
N MET A 194 -1.44 18.44 14.88
CA MET A 194 -1.05 19.68 14.23
C MET A 194 -1.96 19.99 13.04
N ALA A 195 -2.18 19.04 12.14
CA ALA A 195 -3.04 19.22 10.97
C ALA A 195 -4.49 19.57 11.35
N TRP A 196 -5.00 18.94 12.41
CA TRP A 196 -6.31 19.25 12.99
C TRP A 196 -6.37 20.68 13.54
N THR A 197 -5.37 21.08 14.33
CA THR A 197 -5.29 22.43 14.92
C THR A 197 -5.26 23.49 13.81
N THR A 198 -4.39 23.31 12.81
CA THR A 198 -4.28 24.22 11.66
C THR A 198 -5.59 24.33 10.89
N ARG A 199 -6.26 23.20 10.62
CA ARG A 199 -7.55 23.19 9.91
C ARG A 199 -8.63 23.94 10.68
N ASN A 200 -8.72 23.75 12.00
CA ASN A 200 -9.70 24.46 12.82
C ASN A 200 -9.40 25.96 12.88
N GLN A 201 -8.14 26.36 12.99
CA GLN A 201 -7.73 27.76 12.91
C GLN A 201 -8.13 28.40 11.57
N GLN A 202 -7.91 27.71 10.45
CA GLN A 202 -8.32 28.17 9.11
C GLN A 202 -9.85 28.32 9.02
N ARG A 203 -10.63 27.34 9.49
CA ARG A 203 -12.09 27.41 9.52
C ARG A 203 -12.59 28.58 10.37
N ILE A 204 -12.00 28.81 11.54
CA ILE A 204 -12.32 29.96 12.40
C ILE A 204 -11.99 31.28 11.68
N ALA A 205 -10.81 31.39 11.06
CA ALA A 205 -10.42 32.60 10.33
C ALA A 205 -11.37 32.89 9.16
N GLN A 206 -11.73 31.86 8.39
CA GLN A 206 -12.67 31.98 7.28
C GLN A 206 -14.09 32.35 7.77
N ALA A 207 -14.58 31.72 8.84
CA ALA A 207 -15.87 32.06 9.44
C ALA A 207 -15.92 33.51 9.92
N LYS A 208 -14.83 34.03 10.51
CA LYS A 208 -14.72 35.45 10.88
C LYS A 208 -14.79 36.37 9.64
N SER A 209 -14.18 35.97 8.53
CA SER A 209 -14.25 36.72 7.26
C SER A 209 -15.69 36.75 6.73
N PHE A 210 -16.38 35.60 6.69
CA PHE A 210 -17.78 35.52 6.31
C PHE A 210 -18.71 36.34 7.21
N LEU A 211 -18.47 36.33 8.53
CA LEU A 211 -19.22 37.15 9.48
C LEU A 211 -19.07 38.66 9.21
N LYS A 212 -17.89 39.11 8.79
CA LYS A 212 -17.64 40.50 8.38
C LYS A 212 -18.36 40.86 7.06
N GLN A 213 -18.45 39.90 6.15
CA GLN A 213 -19.12 40.05 4.85
C GLN A 213 -20.65 39.81 4.92
N ASN A 214 -21.19 39.56 6.11
CA ASN A 214 -22.59 39.19 6.34
C ASN A 214 -23.04 37.89 5.64
N ILE A 215 -22.10 37.00 5.34
CA ILE A 215 -22.32 35.67 4.76
C ILE A 215 -22.56 34.69 5.94
N LEU A 216 -23.74 34.78 6.57
CA LEU A 216 -23.97 34.22 7.90
C LEU A 216 -24.12 32.69 7.93
N LEU A 217 -24.70 32.09 6.89
CA LEU A 217 -24.97 30.64 6.85
C LEU A 217 -23.68 29.83 6.70
N GLU A 218 -22.77 30.28 5.84
CA GLU A 218 -21.48 29.67 5.58
C GLU A 218 -20.56 29.83 6.81
N ALA A 219 -20.59 30.99 7.47
CA ALA A 219 -19.91 31.19 8.74
C ALA A 219 -20.42 30.21 9.80
N ARG A 220 -21.76 30.05 9.92
CA ARG A 220 -22.39 29.11 10.85
C ARG A 220 -22.00 27.67 10.56
N TYR A 221 -21.95 27.27 9.30
CA TYR A 221 -21.51 25.95 8.88
C TYR A 221 -20.07 25.64 9.34
N LEU A 222 -19.12 26.53 9.03
CA LEU A 222 -17.70 26.34 9.38
C LEU A 222 -17.49 26.24 10.90
N ILE A 223 -18.17 27.08 11.69
CA ILE A 223 -18.08 27.05 13.15
C ILE A 223 -18.69 25.77 13.72
N ARG A 224 -19.80 25.28 13.16
CA ARG A 224 -20.38 23.99 13.57
C ARG A 224 -19.46 22.81 13.26
N LEU A 225 -18.71 22.85 12.15
CA LEU A 225 -17.67 21.84 11.88
C LEU A 225 -16.58 21.86 12.95
N VAL A 226 -16.10 23.04 13.34
CA VAL A 226 -15.10 23.18 14.41
C VAL A 226 -15.64 22.63 15.72
N LEU A 227 -16.88 22.96 16.10
CA LEU A 227 -17.48 22.49 17.36
C LEU A 227 -17.85 21.01 17.36
N LYS A 228 -18.07 20.40 16.18
CA LYS A 228 -18.25 18.96 16.06
C LYS A 228 -16.95 18.22 16.36
N GLU A 229 -15.81 18.77 15.93
CA GLU A 229 -14.48 18.18 16.14
C GLU A 229 -13.87 18.58 17.49
N ASP A 230 -14.16 19.79 17.98
CA ASP A 230 -13.75 20.34 19.27
C ASP A 230 -14.94 20.97 20.02
N PRO A 231 -15.75 20.16 20.73
CA PRO A 231 -16.91 20.66 21.47
C PRO A 231 -16.57 21.63 22.60
N LYS A 232 -15.29 21.76 22.99
CA LYS A 232 -14.83 22.63 24.08
C LYS A 232 -14.21 23.93 23.56
N ASN A 233 -14.07 24.11 22.25
CA ASN A 233 -13.49 25.30 21.66
C ASN A 233 -14.23 26.58 22.07
N SER A 234 -13.61 27.40 22.94
CA SER A 234 -14.25 28.57 23.53
C SER A 234 -14.47 29.69 22.52
N GLU A 235 -13.56 29.86 21.56
CA GLU A 235 -13.68 30.85 20.50
C GLU A 235 -14.81 30.52 19.53
N ALA A 236 -14.89 29.26 19.08
CA ALA A 236 -15.95 28.81 18.19
C ALA A 236 -17.34 28.94 18.85
N LYS A 237 -17.46 28.65 20.17
CA LYS A 237 -18.71 28.89 20.91
C LYS A 237 -19.13 30.36 20.92
N LYS A 238 -18.18 31.28 21.15
CA LYS A 238 -18.43 32.72 21.12
C LYS A 238 -18.87 33.18 19.73
N LEU A 239 -18.17 32.72 18.67
CA LEU A 239 -18.52 33.05 17.29
C LEU A 239 -19.90 32.50 16.91
N LEU A 240 -20.24 31.29 17.34
CA LEU A 240 -21.57 30.73 17.09
C LEU A 240 -22.66 31.58 17.74
N SER A 241 -22.48 31.98 19.00
CA SER A 241 -23.42 32.86 19.70
C SER A 241 -23.63 34.20 18.96
N GLN A 242 -22.54 34.82 18.48
CA GLN A 242 -22.63 36.05 17.68
C GLN A 242 -23.37 35.85 16.36
N LEU A 243 -23.13 34.71 15.69
CA LEU A 243 -23.81 34.37 14.44
C LEU A 243 -25.31 34.16 14.63
N GLU A 244 -25.70 33.38 15.64
CA GLU A 244 -27.12 33.11 15.90
C GLU A 244 -27.86 34.40 16.31
N ALA A 245 -27.22 35.30 17.06
CA ALA A 245 -27.80 36.62 17.37
C ALA A 245 -28.03 37.47 16.11
N LYS A 246 -27.06 37.52 15.18
CA LYS A 246 -27.22 38.22 13.90
C LYS A 246 -28.30 37.59 13.02
N LEU A 247 -28.32 36.27 12.90
CA LEU A 247 -29.32 35.54 12.13
C LEU A 247 -30.72 35.80 12.65
N LYS A 248 -30.90 35.75 13.98
CA LYS A 248 -32.18 36.07 14.62
C LYS A 248 -32.67 37.48 14.25
N GLY A 249 -31.79 38.48 14.28
CA GLY A 249 -32.15 39.84 13.87
C GLY A 249 -32.59 39.94 12.40
N HIS A 250 -31.97 39.18 11.48
CA HIS A 250 -32.39 39.12 10.08
C HIS A 250 -33.74 38.40 9.92
N VAL A 251 -33.95 37.31 10.65
CA VAL A 251 -35.24 36.59 10.71
C VAL A 251 -36.35 37.54 11.16
N ASP A 252 -36.14 38.25 12.28
CA ASP A 252 -37.10 39.23 12.81
C ASP A 252 -37.41 40.33 11.78
N THR A 253 -36.39 40.86 11.10
CA THR A 253 -36.55 41.87 10.04
C THR A 253 -37.39 41.37 8.86
N LEU A 254 -37.17 40.12 8.42
CA LEU A 254 -37.93 39.50 7.33
C LEU A 254 -39.38 39.19 7.74
N LEU A 255 -39.60 38.79 8.99
CA LEU A 255 -40.93 38.63 9.55
C LEU A 255 -41.71 39.94 9.55
N GLU A 256 -41.11 41.04 10.02
CA GLU A 256 -41.72 42.38 10.02
C GLU A 256 -41.96 42.92 8.61
N ALA A 257 -41.09 42.62 7.65
CA ALA A 257 -41.29 42.97 6.24
C ALA A 257 -42.50 42.22 5.67
N GLY A 258 -42.60 40.91 5.90
CA GLY A 258 -43.77 40.14 5.47
C GLY A 258 -45.06 40.59 6.15
N ASP A 259 -45.02 40.99 7.43
CA ASP A 259 -46.17 41.53 8.15
C ASP A 259 -46.63 42.90 7.64
N ARG A 260 -45.75 43.69 7.03
CA ARG A 260 -46.11 44.93 6.32
C ARG A 260 -46.80 44.59 5.00
N LEU A 261 -46.16 43.80 4.15
CA LEU A 261 -46.72 43.38 2.86
C LEU A 261 -48.10 42.72 3.01
N TYR A 262 -48.27 41.91 4.04
CA TYR A 262 -49.56 41.27 4.30
C TYR A 262 -50.67 42.27 4.66
N ARG A 263 -50.34 43.35 5.38
CA ARG A 263 -51.30 44.43 5.70
C ARG A 263 -51.63 45.29 4.50
N ASP A 264 -50.71 45.38 3.55
CA ASP A 264 -50.87 46.13 2.30
C ASP A 264 -51.53 45.28 1.19
N ASP A 265 -52.14 44.14 1.56
CA ASP A 265 -52.76 43.15 0.66
C ASP A 265 -51.80 42.51 -0.38
N GLU A 266 -50.48 42.69 -0.24
CA GLU A 266 -49.45 42.04 -1.05
C GLU A 266 -49.10 40.63 -0.53
N ILE A 267 -50.07 39.71 -0.60
CA ILE A 267 -50.01 38.39 0.05
C ILE A 267 -48.86 37.51 -0.46
N GLU A 268 -48.57 37.52 -1.77
CA GLU A 268 -47.44 36.77 -2.33
C GLU A 268 -46.09 37.32 -1.87
N GLY A 269 -45.95 38.64 -1.81
CA GLY A 269 -44.75 39.31 -1.28
C GLY A 269 -44.53 38.97 0.19
N ALA A 270 -45.59 38.97 0.99
CA ALA A 270 -45.54 38.58 2.40
C ALA A 270 -45.04 37.15 2.58
N LYS A 271 -45.59 36.21 1.81
CA LYS A 271 -45.21 34.80 1.83
C LYS A 271 -43.74 34.61 1.43
N ALA A 272 -43.26 35.32 0.41
CA ALA A 272 -41.86 35.28 -0.01
C ALA A 272 -40.90 35.78 1.09
N ALA A 273 -41.24 36.87 1.79
CA ALA A 273 -40.43 37.39 2.90
C ALA A 273 -40.32 36.39 4.05
N TRP A 274 -41.41 35.72 4.42
CA TRP A 274 -41.38 34.68 5.46
C TRP A 274 -40.65 33.41 5.03
N HIS A 275 -40.70 33.02 3.76
CA HIS A 275 -39.86 31.94 3.24
C HIS A 275 -38.37 32.28 3.30
N ALA A 276 -37.99 33.53 3.03
CA ALA A 276 -36.62 33.98 3.23
C ALA A 276 -36.20 33.88 4.71
N ALA A 277 -37.11 34.18 5.65
CA ALA A 277 -36.85 33.99 7.08
C ALA A 277 -36.57 32.51 7.41
N LEU A 278 -37.36 31.58 6.86
CA LEU A 278 -37.14 30.13 7.01
C LEU A 278 -35.84 29.62 6.37
N THR A 279 -35.30 30.33 5.39
CA THR A 279 -33.99 29.98 4.84
C THR A 279 -32.88 30.24 5.87
N LEU A 280 -33.06 31.21 6.76
CA LEU A 280 -32.11 31.55 7.82
C LEU A 280 -32.31 30.70 9.08
N ASP A 281 -33.57 30.48 9.48
CA ASP A 281 -33.98 29.59 10.56
C ASP A 281 -35.12 28.65 10.08
N PRO A 282 -34.79 27.43 9.64
CA PRO A 282 -35.79 26.46 9.17
C PRO A 282 -36.82 26.02 10.23
N SER A 283 -36.56 26.31 11.50
CA SER A 283 -37.42 25.94 12.64
C SER A 283 -38.23 27.10 13.21
N ASP A 284 -38.20 28.29 12.60
CA ASP A 284 -38.97 29.43 13.10
C ASP A 284 -40.49 29.22 12.93
N GLU A 285 -41.15 28.86 14.02
CA GLU A 285 -42.60 28.57 14.05
C GLU A 285 -43.44 29.77 13.61
N ARG A 286 -42.99 31.00 13.88
CA ARG A 286 -43.73 32.23 13.52
C ARG A 286 -43.82 32.35 12.01
N ALA A 287 -42.72 32.11 11.30
CA ALA A 287 -42.69 32.13 9.84
C ALA A 287 -43.56 31.01 9.24
N ILE A 288 -43.48 29.79 9.79
CA ILE A 288 -44.29 28.63 9.35
C ILE A 288 -45.79 28.95 9.43
N GLU A 289 -46.25 29.47 10.56
CA GLU A 289 -47.67 29.79 10.77
C GLU A 289 -48.17 30.90 9.84
N LYS A 290 -47.37 31.95 9.65
CA LYS A 290 -47.71 33.07 8.78
C LYS A 290 -47.81 32.64 7.32
N ILE A 291 -46.87 31.82 6.82
CA ILE A 291 -46.93 31.23 5.48
C ILE A 291 -48.20 30.39 5.29
N LYS A 292 -48.54 29.54 6.28
CA LYS A 292 -49.76 28.73 6.25
C LYS A 292 -51.03 29.60 6.15
N ARG A 293 -51.05 30.75 6.83
CA ARG A 293 -52.16 31.70 6.75
C ARG A 293 -52.24 32.39 5.38
N ALA A 294 -51.13 32.91 4.85
CA ALA A 294 -51.11 33.52 3.52
C ALA A 294 -51.52 32.54 2.42
N GLN A 295 -51.09 31.27 2.52
CA GLN A 295 -51.50 30.24 1.55
C GLN A 295 -53.01 30.09 1.50
N LYS A 296 -53.69 30.02 2.65
CA LYS A 296 -55.15 29.93 2.69
C LYS A 296 -55.84 31.12 2.02
N VAL A 297 -55.29 32.33 2.20
CA VAL A 297 -55.83 33.54 1.56
C VAL A 297 -55.67 33.46 0.04
N LEU A 298 -54.51 33.04 -0.45
CA LEU A 298 -54.24 32.87 -1.87
C LEU A 298 -55.15 31.80 -2.50
N ASP A 299 -55.32 30.65 -1.85
CA ASP A 299 -56.21 29.57 -2.30
C ASP A 299 -57.66 30.07 -2.43
N ASN A 300 -58.12 30.86 -1.45
CA ASN A 300 -59.45 31.48 -1.49
C ASN A 300 -59.56 32.48 -2.66
N LEU A 301 -58.56 33.34 -2.87
CA LEU A 301 -58.55 34.30 -3.98
C LEU A 301 -58.51 33.61 -5.35
N GLU A 302 -57.82 32.48 -5.48
CA GLU A 302 -57.78 31.70 -6.72
C GLU A 302 -59.13 31.03 -7.02
N SER A 303 -59.78 30.45 -6.01
CA SER A 303 -61.11 29.83 -6.17
C SER A 303 -62.18 30.83 -6.60
N LEU A 304 -62.06 32.09 -6.19
CA LEU A 304 -62.94 33.19 -6.63
C LEU A 304 -62.67 33.68 -8.06
N LYS A 305 -61.51 33.35 -8.66
CA LYS A 305 -61.12 33.79 -10.01
C LYS A 305 -61.45 32.78 -11.12
N LYS A 306 -61.87 31.56 -10.80
CA LYS A 306 -62.32 30.57 -11.78
C LYS A 306 -63.80 30.80 -12.08
N PRO A 307 -64.21 31.29 -13.27
CA PRO A 307 -65.61 31.30 -13.65
C PRO A 307 -66.08 29.85 -13.88
N GLU A 308 -67.32 29.56 -13.50
CA GLU A 308 -68.03 28.31 -13.85
C GLU A 308 -68.07 28.07 -15.37
#